data_AF-A0A6J4HFD5-F1
#
_entry.id   AF-A0A6J4HFD5-F1
#
_cell.length_a   1.000
_cell.length_b   1.000
_cell.length_c   1.000
_cell.angle_alpha   90.00
_cell.angle_beta   90.00
_cell.angle_gamma   90.00
#
_symmetry.space_group_name_H-M   'P 1'
#
loop_
_entity.id
_entity.type
_entity.pdbx_description
1 polymer ?
#
loop_
_entity_poly.entity_id
_entity_poly.type
_entity_poly.pdbx_seq_one_letter_code
_entity_poly.pdbx_strand_id
1 'polypeptide(L)'
;MSIGQGLRMLPGRPYLTTRGGIRSAGWFWAASGLSLLGYTTLFVVLHLHSLGWAPSQVLQQIDAYWQFFYGAIFSENRVTASPRSALAAQHPLLLLLAFAILALGYLLSLVVIRALPATHRPGLRTLVALAAAFGVPLLLLPNLLSGDVYSYISFGRVATLHGGNPFIDPPNRFPFDPYLRWVDWGHVPSVYGPTWLYLSVLLTVLVESTWSHVVTYVLVYKLLALLLHLLNGALIWSILWHWR
;
A
#
# COMPACT_ATOMS: atom_id res chain seq x y z
N MET A 1 -58.65 11.64 55.35
CA MET A 1 -58.12 12.38 54.18
C MET A 1 -56.71 11.84 53.92
N SER A 2 -56.53 10.72 53.20
CA SER A 2 -56.41 10.57 51.74
C SER A 2 -55.67 11.69 51.02
N ILE A 3 -54.52 11.32 50.41
CA ILE A 3 -54.04 11.52 49.02
C ILE A 3 -52.55 11.08 49.09
N GLY A 4 -51.96 10.22 48.27
CA GLY A 4 -52.28 9.65 46.97
C GLY A 4 -50.94 9.23 46.34
N GLN A 5 -50.96 8.15 45.57
CA GLN A 5 -49.84 7.44 44.96
C GLN A 5 -48.93 8.31 44.07
N GLY A 6 -47.67 7.87 43.87
CA GLY A 6 -46.79 8.45 42.86
C GLY A 6 -45.46 7.74 42.67
N LEU A 7 -45.45 6.41 42.54
CA LEU A 7 -44.32 5.67 41.94
C LEU A 7 -44.09 6.21 40.52
N ARG A 8 -43.10 7.08 40.33
CA ARG A 8 -42.59 7.42 39.01
C ARG A 8 -41.82 6.23 38.46
N MET A 9 -42.53 5.33 37.78
CA MET A 9 -41.93 4.47 36.78
C MET A 9 -41.35 5.36 35.68
N LEU A 10 -40.02 5.39 35.58
CA LEU A 10 -39.36 5.91 34.39
C LEU A 10 -39.76 5.02 33.21
N PRO A 11 -40.24 5.58 32.08
CA PRO A 11 -40.59 4.80 30.91
C PRO A 11 -39.36 4.04 30.42
N GLY A 12 -39.55 2.73 30.24
CA GLY A 12 -38.54 1.81 29.78
C GLY A 12 -37.85 2.34 28.53
N ARG A 13 -36.52 2.29 28.53
CA ARG A 13 -35.74 2.38 27.30
C ARG A 13 -36.29 1.30 26.35
N PRO A 14 -36.65 1.64 25.11
CA PRO A 14 -37.04 0.61 24.16
C PRO A 14 -35.86 -0.36 24.03
N TYR A 15 -36.11 -1.63 24.30
CA TYR A 15 -35.24 -2.72 23.90
C TYR A 15 -34.88 -2.47 22.43
N LEU A 16 -33.59 -2.24 22.16
CA LEU A 16 -33.06 -2.18 20.80
C LEU A 16 -33.46 -3.48 20.12
N THR A 17 -34.45 -3.35 19.24
CA THR A 17 -35.05 -4.45 18.49
C THR A 17 -33.95 -5.18 17.73
N THR A 18 -33.88 -6.49 17.92
CA THR A 18 -33.01 -7.47 17.25
C THR A 18 -32.99 -7.38 15.71
N ARG A 19 -33.95 -6.69 15.09
CA ARG A 19 -33.98 -6.39 13.64
C ARG A 19 -32.83 -5.48 13.15
N GLY A 20 -32.27 -4.62 14.01
CA GLY A 20 -31.14 -3.76 13.65
C GLY A 20 -29.78 -4.49 13.57
N GLY A 21 -29.62 -5.55 14.36
CA GLY A 21 -28.39 -6.34 14.44
C GLY A 21 -28.11 -7.20 13.19
N ILE A 22 -29.16 -7.81 12.62
CA ILE A 22 -29.01 -8.66 11.42
C ILE A 22 -28.69 -7.82 10.18
N ARG A 23 -29.31 -6.64 10.02
CA ARG A 23 -29.02 -5.73 8.90
C ARG A 23 -27.60 -5.13 8.99
N SER A 24 -27.14 -4.78 10.18
CA SER A 24 -25.77 -4.25 10.37
C SER A 24 -24.70 -5.31 10.12
N ALA A 25 -24.96 -6.58 10.48
CA ALA A 25 -24.08 -7.70 10.13
C ALA A 25 -23.97 -7.90 8.61
N GLY A 26 -25.09 -7.83 7.87
CA GLY A 26 -25.08 -7.93 6.40
C GLY A 26 -24.22 -6.85 5.74
N TRP A 27 -24.37 -5.58 6.16
CA TRP A 27 -23.56 -4.47 5.64
C TRP A 27 -22.08 -4.59 5.99
N PHE A 28 -21.75 -5.09 7.19
CA PHE A 28 -20.37 -5.37 7.58
C PHE A 28 -19.70 -6.39 6.65
N TRP A 29 -20.38 -7.51 6.37
CA TRP A 29 -19.85 -8.53 5.47
C TRP A 29 -19.75 -8.02 4.03
N ALA A 30 -20.72 -7.23 3.57
CA ALA A 30 -20.67 -6.60 2.25
C ALA A 30 -19.46 -5.65 2.12
N ALA A 31 -19.24 -4.78 3.11
CA ALA A 31 -18.12 -3.83 3.12
C ALA A 31 -16.76 -4.56 3.16
N SER A 32 -16.64 -5.58 4.01
CA SER A 32 -15.42 -6.39 4.13
C SER A 32 -15.14 -7.19 2.86
N GLY A 33 -16.17 -7.82 2.29
CA GLY A 33 -16.09 -8.60 1.06
C GLY A 33 -15.68 -7.73 -0.14
N LEU A 34 -16.28 -6.55 -0.29
CA LEU A 34 -15.90 -5.62 -1.36
C LEU A 34 -14.48 -5.07 -1.19
N SER A 35 -14.06 -4.78 0.05
CA SER A 35 -12.69 -4.32 0.31
C SER A 35 -11.66 -5.40 -0.03
N LEU A 36 -11.91 -6.66 0.36
CA LEU A 36 -11.03 -7.79 0.04
C LEU A 36 -11.02 -8.11 -1.46
N LEU A 37 -12.20 -8.10 -2.09
CA LEU A 37 -12.33 -8.31 -3.53
C LEU A 37 -11.54 -7.23 -4.29
N GLY A 38 -11.82 -5.95 -4.01
CA GLY A 38 -11.15 -4.84 -4.68
C GLY A 38 -9.63 -4.87 -4.47
N TYR A 39 -9.16 -5.20 -3.26
CA TYR A 39 -7.73 -5.32 -2.97
C TYR A 39 -7.08 -6.46 -3.75
N THR A 40 -7.72 -7.62 -3.78
CA THR A 40 -7.22 -8.80 -4.51
C THR A 40 -7.22 -8.53 -6.01
N THR A 41 -8.27 -7.90 -6.54
CA THR A 41 -8.33 -7.47 -7.94
C THR A 41 -7.22 -6.46 -8.25
N LEU A 42 -7.00 -5.46 -7.39
CA LEU A 42 -5.92 -4.49 -7.56
C LEU A 42 -4.55 -5.19 -7.61
N PHE A 43 -4.29 -6.07 -6.65
CA PHE A 43 -3.04 -6.83 -6.58
C PHE A 43 -2.78 -7.65 -7.85
N VAL A 44 -3.81 -8.36 -8.33
CA VAL A 44 -3.76 -9.15 -9.57
C VAL A 44 -3.55 -8.26 -10.80
N VAL A 45 -4.32 -7.18 -10.94
CA VAL A 45 -4.24 -6.26 -12.09
C VAL A 45 -2.88 -5.61 -12.18
N LEU A 46 -2.25 -5.29 -11.04
CA LEU A 46 -0.91 -4.72 -10.99
C LEU A 46 0.20 -5.70 -11.40
N HIS A 47 -0.11 -6.94 -11.80
CA HIS A 47 0.84 -7.81 -12.51
C HIS A 47 1.01 -7.46 -13.98
N LEU A 48 0.05 -6.76 -14.58
CA LEU A 48 0.10 -6.37 -15.99
C LEU A 48 1.20 -5.32 -16.20
N HIS A 49 2.28 -5.67 -16.91
CA HIS A 49 3.47 -4.82 -17.07
C HIS A 49 3.16 -3.47 -17.70
N SER A 50 2.14 -3.38 -18.55
CA SER A 50 1.73 -2.11 -19.16
C SER A 50 1.22 -1.06 -18.17
N LEU A 51 0.87 -1.45 -16.95
CA LEU A 51 0.39 -0.55 -15.89
C LEU A 51 1.53 -0.08 -14.96
N GLY A 52 2.66 -0.78 -14.98
CA GLY A 52 3.84 -0.41 -14.21
C GLY A 52 4.63 0.69 -14.93
N TRP A 53 5.20 1.59 -14.14
CA TRP A 53 6.26 2.49 -14.62
C TRP A 53 7.61 1.80 -14.54
N ALA A 54 7.84 1.05 -13.46
CA ALA A 54 9.07 0.31 -13.28
C ALA A 54 8.80 -1.07 -12.68
N PRO A 55 9.59 -2.09 -13.04
CA PRO A 55 9.51 -3.40 -12.42
C PRO A 55 9.92 -3.30 -10.94
N SER A 56 9.30 -4.09 -10.07
CA SER A 56 9.66 -4.20 -8.65
C SER A 56 10.90 -5.08 -8.43
N GLN A 57 11.24 -5.94 -9.39
CA GLN A 57 12.31 -6.95 -9.32
C GLN A 57 12.08 -8.08 -8.29
N VAL A 58 11.30 -7.86 -7.23
CA VAL A 58 11.12 -8.82 -6.12
C VAL A 58 10.65 -10.20 -6.60
N LEU A 59 9.55 -10.26 -7.34
CA LEU A 59 9.03 -11.53 -7.88
C LEU A 59 9.62 -11.88 -9.25
N GLN A 60 10.31 -10.95 -9.90
CA GLN A 60 10.80 -11.12 -11.27
C GLN A 60 11.76 -12.29 -11.41
N GLN A 61 12.45 -12.65 -10.33
CA GLN A 61 13.48 -13.69 -10.30
C GLN A 61 12.94 -15.09 -9.96
N ILE A 62 11.63 -15.23 -9.78
CA ILE A 62 10.99 -16.48 -9.33
C ILE A 62 10.19 -17.07 -10.49
N ASP A 63 10.84 -17.88 -11.34
CA ASP A 63 10.21 -18.44 -12.55
C ASP A 63 8.95 -19.27 -12.25
N ALA A 64 8.99 -20.08 -11.19
CA ALA A 64 7.86 -20.90 -10.77
C ALA A 64 6.61 -20.07 -10.42
N TYR A 65 6.82 -18.86 -9.88
CA TYR A 65 5.73 -17.93 -9.58
C TYR A 65 5.03 -17.48 -10.87
N TRP A 66 5.83 -17.06 -11.87
CA TRP A 66 5.29 -16.59 -13.14
C TRP A 66 4.64 -17.71 -13.95
N GLN A 67 5.22 -18.92 -13.96
CA GLN A 67 4.60 -20.09 -14.58
C GLN A 67 3.21 -20.37 -13.99
N PHE A 68 3.09 -20.35 -12.66
CA PHE A 68 1.78 -20.47 -12.00
C PHE A 68 0.84 -19.32 -12.38
N PHE A 69 1.31 -18.07 -12.28
CA PHE A 69 0.48 -16.90 -12.56
C PHE A 69 -0.04 -16.90 -14.01
N TYR A 70 0.81 -17.30 -14.96
CA TYR A 70 0.46 -17.42 -16.37
C TYR A 70 -0.56 -18.52 -16.65
N GLY A 71 -0.46 -19.65 -15.95
CA GLY A 71 -1.41 -20.75 -16.08
C GLY A 71 -2.74 -20.52 -15.36
N ALA A 72 -2.74 -19.76 -14.27
CA ALA A 72 -3.91 -19.66 -13.37
C ALA A 72 -4.68 -18.34 -13.46
N ILE A 73 -4.01 -17.21 -13.73
CA ILE A 73 -4.58 -15.86 -13.55
C ILE A 73 -4.67 -15.08 -14.86
N PHE A 74 -3.52 -14.75 -15.46
CA PHE A 74 -3.45 -14.05 -16.75
C PHE A 74 -2.39 -14.67 -17.62
N SER A 75 -2.73 -14.98 -18.86
CA SER A 75 -1.77 -15.50 -19.85
C SER A 75 -0.56 -14.58 -20.01
N GLU A 76 0.60 -15.18 -20.30
CA GLU A 76 1.88 -14.47 -20.44
C GLU A 76 1.81 -13.30 -21.43
N ASN A 77 1.14 -13.51 -22.57
CA ASN A 77 0.97 -12.46 -23.59
C ASN A 77 0.20 -11.23 -23.08
N ARG A 78 -0.73 -11.41 -22.14
CA ARG A 78 -1.50 -10.32 -21.52
C ARG A 78 -0.64 -9.62 -20.48
N VAL A 79 0.10 -10.36 -19.67
CA VAL A 79 1.01 -9.78 -18.66
C VAL A 79 2.10 -8.94 -19.31
N THR A 80 2.74 -9.45 -20.35
CA THR A 80 3.88 -8.83 -21.04
C THR A 80 3.48 -7.91 -22.19
N ALA A 81 2.18 -7.63 -22.35
CA ALA A 81 1.68 -6.79 -23.42
C ALA A 81 2.34 -5.40 -23.43
N SER A 82 2.85 -4.98 -24.59
CA SER A 82 3.41 -3.63 -24.76
C SER A 82 2.36 -2.56 -24.43
N PRO A 83 2.71 -1.46 -23.73
CA PRO A 83 1.76 -0.43 -23.32
C PRO A 83 0.89 0.16 -24.45
N ARG A 84 1.40 0.18 -25.68
CA ARG A 84 0.69 0.72 -26.86
C ARG A 84 -0.04 -0.35 -27.69
N SER A 85 -0.09 -1.59 -27.21
CA SER A 85 -0.76 -2.69 -27.91
C SER A 85 -2.29 -2.66 -27.70
N ALA A 86 -3.02 -3.22 -28.67
CA ALA A 86 -4.48 -3.41 -28.54
C ALA A 86 -4.86 -4.25 -27.31
N LEU A 87 -4.03 -5.23 -26.94
CA LEU A 87 -4.25 -6.07 -25.76
C LEU A 87 -4.14 -5.27 -24.46
N ALA A 88 -3.18 -4.34 -24.39
CA ALA A 88 -2.96 -3.48 -23.22
C ALA A 88 -3.98 -2.33 -23.10
N ALA A 89 -4.69 -1.98 -24.18
CA ALA A 89 -5.68 -0.90 -24.18
C ALA A 89 -6.81 -1.10 -23.14
N GLN A 90 -7.11 -2.35 -22.77
CA GLN A 90 -8.11 -2.67 -21.75
C GLN A 90 -7.57 -2.61 -20.30
N HIS A 91 -6.26 -2.59 -20.09
CA HIS A 91 -5.67 -2.69 -18.75
C HIS A 91 -6.00 -1.49 -17.84
N PRO A 92 -6.03 -0.23 -18.32
CA PRO A 92 -6.46 0.91 -17.50
C PRO A 92 -7.90 0.78 -17.00
N LEU A 93 -8.80 0.17 -17.79
CA LEU A 93 -10.17 -0.09 -17.35
C LEU A 93 -10.21 -1.10 -16.20
N LEU A 94 -9.42 -2.17 -16.27
CA LEU A 94 -9.31 -3.14 -15.17
C LEU A 94 -8.80 -2.47 -13.88
N LEU A 95 -7.82 -1.57 -14.01
CA LEU A 95 -7.29 -0.81 -12.89
C LEU A 95 -8.35 0.14 -12.30
N LEU A 96 -9.11 0.83 -13.16
CA LEU A 96 -10.20 1.71 -12.74
C LEU A 96 -11.29 0.91 -12.01
N LEU A 97 -11.67 -0.27 -12.50
CA LEU A 97 -12.65 -1.13 -11.85
C LEU A 97 -12.16 -1.63 -10.49
N ALA A 98 -10.89 -2.00 -10.38
CA ALA A 98 -10.28 -2.38 -9.10
C ALA A 98 -10.37 -1.23 -8.08
N PHE A 99 -10.04 0.00 -8.50
CA PHE A 99 -10.18 1.19 -7.66
C PHE A 99 -11.63 1.52 -7.32
N ALA A 100 -12.57 1.35 -8.25
CA ALA A 100 -13.98 1.58 -8.00
C ALA A 100 -14.55 0.61 -6.95
N ILE A 101 -14.19 -0.68 -7.02
CA ILE A 101 -14.60 -1.68 -6.03
C ILE A 101 -13.98 -1.36 -4.66
N LEU A 102 -12.69 -1.01 -4.62
CA LEU A 102 -12.02 -0.57 -3.39
C LEU A 102 -12.66 0.68 -2.78
N ALA A 103 -12.96 1.68 -3.60
CA ALA A 103 -13.61 2.91 -3.17
C ALA A 103 -15.01 2.61 -2.60
N LEU A 104 -15.79 1.76 -3.26
CA LEU A 104 -17.09 1.33 -2.76
C LEU A 104 -16.97 0.57 -1.42
N GLY A 105 -16.04 -0.38 -1.31
CA GLY A 105 -15.75 -1.10 -0.08
C GLY A 105 -15.35 -0.16 1.07
N TYR A 106 -14.52 0.83 0.79
CA TYR A 106 -14.13 1.88 1.73
C TYR A 106 -15.33 2.73 2.19
N LEU A 107 -16.15 3.22 1.26
CA LEU A 107 -17.33 4.04 1.58
C LEU A 107 -18.34 3.26 2.41
N LEU A 108 -18.61 1.99 2.08
CA LEU A 108 -19.47 1.13 2.90
C LEU A 108 -18.87 0.87 4.28
N SER A 109 -17.55 0.66 4.37
CA SER A 109 -16.85 0.49 5.65
C SER A 109 -17.01 1.74 6.53
N LEU A 110 -16.92 2.94 5.95
CA LEU A 110 -17.17 4.19 6.68
C LEU A 110 -18.61 4.28 7.19
N VAL A 111 -19.60 3.92 6.38
CA VAL A 111 -21.02 3.91 6.78
C VAL A 111 -21.25 2.94 7.93
N VAL A 112 -20.72 1.71 7.82
CA VAL A 112 -20.82 0.68 8.87
C VAL A 112 -20.15 1.15 10.16
N ILE A 113 -18.90 1.61 10.11
CA ILE A 113 -18.15 2.05 11.30
C ILE A 113 -18.83 3.24 11.98
N ARG A 114 -19.40 4.18 11.21
CA ARG A 114 -20.14 5.32 11.77
C ARG A 114 -21.42 4.90 12.49
N ALA A 115 -22.11 3.87 11.99
CA ALA A 115 -23.31 3.31 12.61
C ALA A 115 -23.01 2.47 13.87
N LEU A 116 -21.78 2.01 14.07
CA LEU A 116 -21.40 1.24 15.25
C LEU A 116 -21.36 2.10 16.54
N PRO A 117 -21.86 1.58 17.67
CA PRO A 117 -21.63 2.17 18.98
C PRO A 117 -20.13 2.34 19.26
N ALA A 118 -19.75 3.39 20.00
CA ALA A 118 -18.35 3.68 20.29
C ALA A 118 -17.59 2.49 20.92
N THR A 119 -18.28 1.67 21.72
CA THR A 119 -17.73 0.47 22.37
C THR A 119 -17.36 -0.66 21.40
N HIS A 120 -17.92 -0.66 20.19
CA HIS A 120 -17.70 -1.69 19.16
C HIS A 120 -16.82 -1.19 18.01
N ARG A 121 -16.34 0.06 18.06
CA ARG A 121 -15.43 0.59 17.04
C ARG A 121 -14.03 -0.02 17.21
N PRO A 122 -13.31 -0.31 16.10
CA PRO A 122 -11.98 -0.92 16.17
C PRO A 122 -11.00 0.01 16.89
N GLY A 123 -10.23 -0.56 17.82
CA GLY A 123 -9.13 0.14 18.48
C GLY A 123 -7.85 0.15 17.63
N LEU A 124 -6.82 0.85 18.11
CA LEU A 124 -5.52 0.98 17.43
C LEU A 124 -4.93 -0.36 16.98
N ARG A 125 -4.96 -1.38 17.85
CA ARG A 125 -4.40 -2.71 17.54
C ARG A 125 -5.05 -3.32 16.30
N THR A 126 -6.38 -3.23 16.19
CA THR A 126 -7.13 -3.73 15.03
C THR A 126 -6.80 -2.94 13.77
N LEU A 127 -6.70 -1.61 13.86
CA LEU A 127 -6.35 -0.76 12.72
C LEU A 127 -4.94 -1.04 12.21
N VAL A 128 -3.94 -1.15 13.09
CA VAL A 128 -2.56 -1.50 12.73
C VAL A 128 -2.48 -2.91 12.15
N ALA A 129 -3.19 -3.87 12.74
CA ALA A 129 -3.23 -5.25 12.23
C ALA A 129 -3.84 -5.31 10.81
N LEU A 130 -4.94 -4.58 10.56
CA LEU A 130 -5.52 -4.48 9.23
C LEU A 130 -4.58 -3.76 8.25
N ALA A 131 -3.99 -2.63 8.63
CA ALA A 131 -3.02 -1.93 7.80
C ALA A 131 -1.82 -2.82 7.45
N ALA A 132 -1.33 -3.63 8.39
CA ALA A 132 -0.28 -4.60 8.13
C ALA A 132 -0.76 -5.74 7.22
N ALA A 133 -1.96 -6.28 7.45
CA ALA A 133 -2.52 -7.36 6.64
C ALA A 133 -2.70 -6.97 5.17
N PHE A 134 -3.09 -5.71 4.90
CA PHE A 134 -3.20 -5.16 3.55
C PHE A 134 -1.87 -4.57 3.03
N GLY A 135 -0.91 -4.24 3.89
CA GLY A 135 0.37 -3.65 3.50
C GLY A 135 1.45 -4.68 3.18
N VAL A 136 1.53 -5.77 3.95
CA VAL A 136 2.56 -6.81 3.80
C VAL A 136 2.53 -7.48 2.41
N PRO A 137 1.37 -7.84 1.82
CA PRO A 137 1.39 -8.46 0.49
C PRO A 137 1.90 -7.48 -0.59
N LEU A 138 1.75 -6.16 -0.41
CA LEU A 138 2.26 -5.16 -1.36
C LEU A 138 3.80 -5.13 -1.45
N LEU A 139 4.51 -5.72 -0.48
CA LEU A 139 5.95 -5.95 -0.58
C LEU A 139 6.29 -6.79 -1.83
N LEU A 140 5.40 -7.72 -2.19
CA LEU A 140 5.53 -8.61 -3.33
C LEU A 140 4.94 -8.05 -4.63
N LEU A 141 4.35 -6.86 -4.62
CA LEU A 141 3.76 -6.28 -5.82
C LEU A 141 4.81 -6.20 -6.96
N PRO A 142 4.52 -6.75 -8.16
CA PRO A 142 5.53 -6.92 -9.21
C PRO A 142 5.80 -5.64 -10.01
N ASN A 143 4.83 -4.73 -10.07
CA ASN A 143 5.00 -3.42 -10.72
C ASN A 143 4.97 -2.30 -9.68
N LEU A 144 5.79 -1.29 -9.94
CA LEU A 144 5.80 -0.03 -9.22
C LEU A 144 5.09 1.02 -10.07
N LEU A 145 4.27 1.83 -9.43
CA LEU A 145 3.57 2.96 -10.07
C LEU A 145 4.48 4.20 -10.24
N SER A 146 5.72 4.13 -9.78
CA SER A 146 6.78 5.11 -10.01
C SER A 146 8.14 4.42 -10.09
N GLY A 147 9.07 4.98 -10.87
CA GLY A 147 10.48 4.60 -10.93
C GLY A 147 11.36 5.22 -9.85
N ASP A 148 10.82 6.11 -9.00
CA ASP A 148 11.61 6.90 -8.04
C ASP A 148 12.46 6.07 -7.08
N VAL A 149 12.05 4.83 -6.78
CA VAL A 149 12.85 3.93 -5.95
C VAL A 149 14.26 3.75 -6.51
N TYR A 150 14.40 3.68 -7.83
CA TYR A 150 15.70 3.52 -8.48
C TYR A 150 16.51 4.80 -8.43
N SER A 151 15.87 5.96 -8.54
CA SER A 151 16.53 7.25 -8.27
C SER A 151 17.06 7.32 -6.83
N TYR A 152 16.26 6.90 -5.83
CA TYR A 152 16.69 6.88 -4.44
C TYR A 152 17.89 5.95 -4.20
N ILE A 153 17.85 4.76 -4.81
CA ILE A 153 18.96 3.80 -4.79
C ILE A 153 20.21 4.46 -5.37
N SER A 154 20.10 5.06 -6.55
CA SER A 154 21.25 5.70 -7.19
C SER A 154 21.77 6.90 -6.43
N PHE A 155 20.93 7.77 -5.85
CA PHE A 155 21.42 8.88 -5.02
C PHE A 155 22.17 8.39 -3.78
N GLY A 156 21.65 7.37 -3.10
CA GLY A 156 22.35 6.74 -1.98
C GLY A 156 23.70 6.15 -2.40
N ARG A 157 23.76 5.49 -3.56
CA ARG A 157 25.00 4.93 -4.12
C ARG A 157 26.00 6.00 -4.55
N VAL A 158 25.56 7.10 -5.18
CA VAL A 158 26.40 8.26 -5.52
C VAL A 158 27.12 8.79 -4.28
N ALA A 159 26.38 9.03 -3.19
CA ALA A 159 26.95 9.51 -1.94
C ALA A 159 27.85 8.47 -1.24
N THR A 160 27.44 7.20 -1.22
CA THR A 160 28.07 6.18 -0.38
C THR A 160 29.24 5.48 -1.06
N LEU A 161 29.08 5.11 -2.33
CA LEU A 161 30.02 4.25 -3.06
C LEU A 161 30.94 5.04 -3.99
N HIS A 162 30.46 6.17 -4.50
CA HIS A 162 31.19 6.97 -5.47
C HIS A 162 31.78 8.26 -4.89
N GLY A 163 31.46 8.60 -3.63
CA GLY A 163 31.92 9.82 -2.97
C GLY A 163 31.42 11.12 -3.62
N GLY A 164 30.42 11.03 -4.51
CA GLY A 164 29.82 12.18 -5.18
C GLY A 164 28.78 12.87 -4.30
N ASN A 165 28.45 14.12 -4.63
CA ASN A 165 27.36 14.83 -3.97
C ASN A 165 26.08 14.69 -4.80
N PRO A 166 25.05 13.92 -4.36
CA PRO A 166 23.86 13.68 -5.18
C PRO A 166 23.08 14.94 -5.55
N PHE A 167 23.28 16.07 -4.86
CA PHE A 167 22.66 17.35 -5.21
C PHE A 167 23.31 18.04 -6.41
N ILE A 168 24.51 17.61 -6.81
CA ILE A 168 25.30 18.22 -7.89
C ILE A 168 25.66 17.17 -8.95
N ASP A 169 26.01 15.96 -8.50
CA ASP A 169 26.44 14.85 -9.32
C ASP A 169 25.25 13.92 -9.63
N PRO A 170 24.70 13.96 -10.86
CA PRO A 170 23.62 13.06 -11.25
C PRO A 170 24.12 11.62 -11.41
N PRO A 171 23.24 10.61 -11.32
CA PRO A 171 23.59 9.20 -11.46
C PRO A 171 24.41 8.85 -12.71
N ASN A 172 24.13 9.48 -13.86
CA ASN A 172 24.81 9.19 -15.12
C ASN A 172 26.27 9.69 -15.18
N ARG A 173 26.72 10.48 -14.19
CA ARG A 173 28.14 10.79 -13.99
C ARG A 173 28.94 9.55 -13.59
N PHE A 174 28.26 8.50 -13.14
CA PHE A 174 28.84 7.22 -12.74
C PHE A 174 28.34 6.11 -13.69
N PRO A 175 28.74 6.12 -14.98
CA PRO A 175 28.17 5.25 -16.01
C PRO A 175 28.46 3.75 -15.79
N PHE A 176 29.45 3.43 -14.97
CA PHE A 176 29.80 2.05 -14.62
C PHE A 176 29.03 1.51 -13.40
N ASP A 177 28.18 2.32 -12.76
CA ASP A 177 27.30 1.82 -11.70
C ASP A 177 26.23 0.89 -12.31
N PRO A 178 26.15 -0.38 -11.90
CA PRO A 178 25.22 -1.33 -12.50
C PRO A 178 23.76 -0.98 -12.26
N TYR A 179 23.47 -0.07 -11.32
CA TYR A 179 22.12 0.37 -10.99
C TYR A 179 21.60 1.50 -11.85
N LEU A 180 22.46 2.16 -12.62
CA LEU A 180 22.07 3.23 -13.54
C LEU A 180 21.02 2.76 -14.56
N ARG A 181 21.05 1.49 -14.96
CA ARG A 181 20.14 0.90 -15.96
C ARG A 181 18.66 0.93 -15.57
N TRP A 182 18.34 1.12 -14.30
CA TRP A 182 16.95 1.19 -13.81
C TRP A 182 16.46 2.61 -13.55
N VAL A 183 17.33 3.62 -13.73
CA VAL A 183 17.00 5.02 -13.43
C VAL A 183 16.51 5.73 -14.68
N ASP A 184 15.25 6.13 -14.69
CA ASP A 184 14.66 6.84 -15.83
C ASP A 184 15.30 8.23 -16.05
N TRP A 185 15.61 8.93 -14.96
CA TRP A 185 16.11 10.30 -14.96
C TRP A 185 17.58 10.37 -14.53
N GLY A 186 18.42 9.51 -15.08
CA GLY A 186 19.83 9.38 -14.64
C GLY A 186 20.67 10.66 -14.79
N HIS A 187 20.23 11.64 -15.57
CA HIS A 187 20.89 12.94 -15.76
C HIS A 187 20.46 14.00 -14.74
N VAL A 188 19.47 13.71 -13.89
CA VAL A 188 18.88 14.65 -12.95
C VAL A 188 19.51 14.44 -11.57
N PRO A 189 20.13 15.46 -10.95
CA PRO A 189 20.57 15.40 -9.56
C PRO A 189 19.38 15.21 -8.59
N SER A 190 19.66 14.86 -7.34
CA SER A 190 18.64 14.68 -6.31
C SER A 190 17.80 15.95 -6.13
N VAL A 191 16.50 15.82 -6.41
CA VAL A 191 15.48 16.82 -6.07
C VAL A 191 14.91 16.63 -4.67
N TYR A 192 15.35 15.58 -3.97
CA TYR A 192 14.85 15.20 -2.65
C TYR A 192 15.69 15.83 -1.55
N GLY A 193 15.04 16.31 -0.48
CA GLY A 193 15.69 17.01 0.61
C GLY A 193 16.67 16.15 1.43
N PRO A 194 17.55 16.79 2.23
CA PRO A 194 18.64 16.09 2.94
C PRO A 194 18.17 14.93 3.82
N THR A 195 17.04 15.05 4.52
CA THR A 195 16.50 13.98 5.37
C THR A 195 16.25 12.69 4.58
N TRP A 196 15.65 12.80 3.40
CA TRP A 196 15.42 11.63 2.55
C TRP A 196 16.74 11.09 1.99
N LEU A 197 17.67 11.98 1.63
CA LEU A 197 18.97 11.57 1.14
C LEU A 197 19.78 10.80 2.19
N TYR A 198 19.78 11.23 3.45
CA TYR A 198 20.43 10.51 4.55
C TYR A 198 19.80 9.14 4.79
N LEU A 199 18.48 9.01 4.64
CA LEU A 199 17.82 7.71 4.67
C LEU A 199 18.28 6.84 3.50
N SER A 200 18.38 7.39 2.27
CA SER A 200 18.89 6.65 1.11
C SER A 200 20.33 6.18 1.30
N VAL A 201 21.19 7.02 1.90
CA VAL A 201 22.57 6.65 2.28
C VAL A 201 22.56 5.51 3.30
N LEU A 202 21.77 5.63 4.37
CA LEU A 202 21.65 4.61 5.40
C LEU A 202 21.20 3.26 4.82
N LEU A 203 20.16 3.27 3.98
CA LEU A 203 19.67 2.06 3.32
C LEU A 203 20.71 1.48 2.36
N THR A 204 21.49 2.31 1.68
CA THR A 204 22.60 1.87 0.82
C THR A 204 23.66 1.15 1.64
N VAL A 205 24.14 1.75 2.73
CA VAL A 205 25.11 1.11 3.65
C VAL A 205 24.59 -0.23 4.16
N LEU A 206 23.32 -0.28 4.59
CA LEU A 206 22.70 -1.50 5.09
C LEU A 206 22.67 -2.62 4.02
N VAL A 207 22.20 -2.30 2.81
CA VAL A 207 22.09 -3.28 1.72
C VAL A 207 23.47 -3.78 1.29
N GLU A 208 24.42 -2.87 1.11
CA GLU A 208 25.79 -3.22 0.72
C GLU A 208 26.50 -4.08 1.78
N SER A 209 26.17 -3.90 3.07
CA SER A 209 26.73 -4.72 4.16
C SER A 209 26.13 -6.13 4.27
N THR A 210 25.02 -6.41 3.57
CA THR A 210 24.29 -7.68 3.69
C THR A 210 24.30 -8.47 2.39
N TRP A 211 23.56 -7.99 1.38
CA TRP A 211 23.48 -8.61 0.05
C TRP A 211 23.20 -7.53 -0.97
N SER A 212 24.28 -7.07 -1.62
CA SER A 212 24.25 -6.02 -2.64
C SER A 212 23.53 -6.49 -3.90
N HIS A 213 22.21 -6.29 -3.91
CA HIS A 213 21.36 -6.76 -4.98
C HIS A 213 20.08 -5.91 -5.08
N VAL A 214 19.58 -5.72 -6.30
CA VAL A 214 18.43 -4.84 -6.59
C VAL A 214 17.17 -5.21 -5.85
N VAL A 215 16.93 -6.52 -5.64
CA VAL A 215 15.78 -6.99 -4.86
C VAL A 215 15.90 -6.54 -3.40
N THR A 216 17.09 -6.63 -2.81
CA THR A 216 17.33 -6.16 -1.43
C THR A 216 17.06 -4.67 -1.31
N TYR A 217 17.58 -3.88 -2.25
CA TYR A 217 17.34 -2.44 -2.32
C TYR A 217 15.84 -2.12 -2.39
N VAL A 218 15.10 -2.70 -3.34
CA VAL A 218 13.67 -2.44 -3.47
C VAL A 218 12.91 -2.89 -2.22
N LEU A 219 13.24 -4.06 -1.65
CA LEU A 219 12.60 -4.55 -0.44
C LEU A 219 12.82 -3.64 0.76
N VAL A 220 14.03 -3.12 1.00
CA VAL A 220 14.27 -2.21 2.13
C VAL A 220 13.49 -0.90 1.99
N TYR A 221 13.36 -0.36 0.77
CA TYR A 221 12.52 0.82 0.54
C TYR A 221 11.03 0.51 0.74
N LYS A 222 10.55 -0.65 0.27
CA LYS A 222 9.16 -1.07 0.50
C LYS A 222 8.86 -1.32 1.98
N LEU A 223 9.81 -1.92 2.71
CA LEU A 223 9.71 -2.11 4.17
C LEU A 223 9.72 -0.79 4.91
N LEU A 224 10.57 0.17 4.52
CA LEU A 224 10.56 1.52 5.07
C LEU A 224 9.21 2.20 4.83
N ALA A 225 8.68 2.11 3.61
CA ALA A 225 7.37 2.68 3.28
C ALA A 225 6.24 2.05 4.13
N LEU A 226 6.25 0.72 4.30
CA LEU A 226 5.28 0.03 5.16
C LEU A 226 5.43 0.45 6.62
N LEU A 227 6.65 0.50 7.14
CA LEU A 227 6.93 0.94 8.51
C LEU A 227 6.41 2.37 8.74
N LEU A 228 6.75 3.30 7.85
CA LEU A 228 6.29 4.69 7.92
C LEU A 228 4.76 4.78 7.84
N HIS A 229 4.11 3.95 7.00
CA HIS A 229 2.65 3.89 6.92
C HIS A 229 2.01 3.47 8.26
N LEU A 230 2.55 2.42 8.90
CA LEU A 230 2.06 1.94 10.19
C LEU A 230 2.33 2.95 11.32
N LEU A 231 3.53 3.55 11.35
CA LEU A 231 3.89 4.59 12.32
C LEU A 231 3.01 5.83 12.17
N ASN A 232 2.75 6.28 10.94
CA ASN A 232 1.85 7.40 10.68
C ASN A 232 0.43 7.11 11.15
N GLY A 233 -0.08 5.90 10.92
CA GLY A 233 -1.39 5.47 11.44
C GLY A 233 -1.46 5.52 12.98
N ALA A 234 -0.41 5.01 13.65
CA ALA A 234 -0.32 5.06 15.11
C ALA A 234 -0.16 6.48 15.66
N LEU A 235 0.59 7.35 14.96
CA LEU A 235 0.77 8.75 15.32
C LEU A 235 -0.55 9.52 15.20
N ILE A 236 -1.28 9.36 14.08
CA ILE A 236 -2.60 9.97 13.89
C ILE A 236 -3.55 9.53 15.01
N TRP A 237 -3.57 8.24 15.34
CA TRP A 237 -4.36 7.73 16.47
C TRP A 237 -3.95 8.40 17.78
N SER A 238 -2.65 8.48 18.08
CA SER A 238 -2.15 9.11 19.30
C SER A 238 -2.60 10.56 19.41
N ILE A 239 -2.46 11.35 18.34
CA ILE A 239 -2.93 12.74 18.31
C ILE A 239 -4.44 12.79 18.56
N LEU A 240 -5.25 12.04 17.82
CA LEU A 240 -6.70 12.06 17.97
C LEU A 240 -7.20 11.55 19.34
N TRP A 241 -6.42 10.67 19.98
CA TRP A 241 -6.75 10.16 21.31
C TRP A 241 -6.49 11.19 22.41
N HIS A 242 -5.38 11.93 22.34
CA HIS A 242 -5.02 12.95 23.34
C HIS A 242 -5.81 14.26 23.21
N TRP A 243 -6.51 14.46 22.08
CA TRP A 243 -7.37 15.63 21.85
C TRP A 243 -8.83 15.42 22.28
N ARG A 244 -9.14 14.31 22.96
CA ARG A 244 -10.44 14.04 23.59
C ARG A 244 -10.44 14.47 25.05
#